data_AF-A0A5N6P978-F1
#
_entry.id   AF-A0A5N6P978-F1
#
_cell.length_a   1.000
_cell.length_b   1.000
_cell.length_c   1.000
_cell.angle_alpha   90.00
_cell.angle_beta   90.00
_cell.angle_gamma   90.00
#
_symmetry.space_group_name_H-M   'P 1'
#
loop_
_entity.id
_entity.type
_entity.pdbx_description
1 polymer ?
#
loop_
_entity_poly.entity_id
_entity_poly.type
_entity_poly.pdbx_seq_one_letter_code
_entity_poly.pdbx_strand_id
1 'polypeptide(L)'
;MASSVSTFPPISSHLSKQNQPPNLSSSFLSSPSAIPLSSNSNTYLQFRSIHKQSCSATPRSLTVRAMAPPKPSGKAKKVTGVIKLALEAGKATPAPPVGPALGSKGVNIMAFCKDYNARTADKAGYIIPVEITVYDDKSFTFVLKTPPASVLLLKAAGVDKGSKDPQREKVGKITIEQLRVIATEKLPDLNCTTIESAMRIIAGTAANMGIDIDPPVLERKVKQLL
;
A
#
# COMPACT_ATOMS: atom_id res chain seq x y z
N MET A 1 -59.77 -12.33 -3.58
CA MET A 1 -60.21 -13.65 -3.08
C MET A 1 -59.04 -14.62 -3.24
N ALA A 2 -58.80 -15.51 -2.26
CA ALA A 2 -57.69 -16.48 -2.15
C ALA A 2 -56.27 -15.83 -2.10
N SER A 3 -55.40 -15.98 -1.08
CA SER A 3 -55.22 -16.94 0.04
C SER A 3 -54.43 -18.23 -0.29
N SER A 4 -53.63 -18.69 0.70
CA SER A 4 -52.66 -19.83 0.72
C SER A 4 -51.21 -19.40 0.41
N VAL A 5 -50.20 -19.39 1.31
CA VAL A 5 -49.87 -20.12 2.57
C VAL A 5 -49.37 -21.56 2.34
N SER A 6 -48.37 -21.98 3.14
CA SER A 6 -47.64 -23.27 3.19
C SER A 6 -46.41 -23.40 2.26
N THR A 7 -45.30 -24.10 2.59
CA THR A 7 -44.80 -24.64 3.89
C THR A 7 -43.30 -24.99 3.78
N PHE A 8 -42.54 -24.86 4.88
CA PHE A 8 -41.15 -25.37 5.02
C PHE A 8 -41.12 -26.89 5.29
N PRO A 9 -40.05 -27.60 4.85
CA PRO A 9 -39.53 -28.76 5.58
C PRO A 9 -38.09 -28.52 6.12
N PRO A 10 -37.79 -28.88 7.38
CA PRO A 10 -36.43 -29.00 7.93
C PRO A 10 -35.93 -30.46 7.93
N ILE A 11 -34.80 -30.75 8.63
CA ILE A 11 -34.17 -32.07 8.88
C ILE A 11 -33.23 -32.49 7.70
N SER A 12 -31.99 -32.96 7.87
CA SER A 12 -31.42 -33.77 8.96
C SER A 12 -29.96 -33.47 9.34
N SER A 13 -29.62 -33.80 10.58
CA SER A 13 -28.27 -33.98 11.13
C SER A 13 -27.80 -35.45 11.04
N HIS A 14 -26.52 -35.72 10.73
CA HIS A 14 -25.76 -36.87 11.31
C HIS A 14 -24.25 -36.82 11.00
N LEU A 15 -23.46 -37.63 11.74
CA LEU A 15 -22.04 -38.02 11.52
C LEU A 15 -20.98 -36.90 11.74
N SER A 16 -20.20 -36.79 12.83
CA SER A 16 -19.58 -37.68 13.83
C SER A 16 -18.17 -38.24 13.52
N LYS A 17 -17.18 -37.74 14.26
CA LYS A 17 -15.86 -38.32 14.65
C LYS A 17 -14.87 -38.87 13.58
N GLN A 18 -13.67 -38.27 13.57
CA GLN A 18 -12.29 -38.85 13.50
C GLN A 18 -11.30 -37.69 13.18
N ASN A 19 -10.02 -37.65 13.56
CA ASN A 19 -9.22 -38.44 14.53
C ASN A 19 -8.03 -37.57 15.05
N GLN A 20 -7.29 -38.04 16.06
CA GLN A 20 -6.18 -37.31 16.70
C GLN A 20 -4.93 -37.12 15.81
N PRO A 21 -4.09 -36.08 16.04
CA PRO A 21 -2.72 -36.04 15.55
C PRO A 21 -1.79 -36.89 16.44
N PRO A 22 -0.84 -37.66 15.87
CA PRO A 22 0.12 -38.44 16.65
C PRO A 22 1.23 -37.55 17.24
N ASN A 23 1.55 -37.79 18.52
CA ASN A 23 2.77 -37.30 19.14
C ASN A 23 4.01 -37.92 18.47
N LEU A 24 5.04 -37.13 18.21
CA LEU A 24 6.41 -37.64 18.05
C LEU A 24 7.37 -36.82 18.90
N SER A 25 8.07 -37.54 19.77
CA SER A 25 9.00 -37.00 20.78
C SER A 25 10.43 -37.41 20.43
N SER A 26 11.36 -36.46 20.50
CA SER A 26 12.80 -36.64 20.71
C SER A 26 13.43 -35.24 20.77
N SER A 27 14.02 -34.73 21.84
CA SER A 27 14.96 -35.31 22.84
C SER A 27 16.40 -35.48 22.34
N PHE A 28 17.08 -34.38 21.99
CA PHE A 28 18.55 -34.22 22.01
C PHE A 28 18.84 -32.73 22.30
N LEU A 29 19.13 -32.28 23.53
CA LEU A 29 20.44 -32.36 24.23
C LEU A 29 21.66 -32.16 23.32
N SER A 30 22.33 -31.00 23.44
CA SER A 30 23.72 -30.89 23.96
C SER A 30 24.40 -29.58 23.54
N SER A 31 24.61 -28.65 24.48
CA SER A 31 25.71 -27.68 24.44
C SER A 31 26.87 -28.27 25.25
N PRO A 32 28.14 -28.10 24.83
CA PRO A 32 28.96 -26.96 25.27
C PRO A 32 29.85 -26.45 24.09
N SER A 33 30.89 -25.61 24.19
CA SER A 33 31.73 -25.11 25.29
C SER A 33 32.40 -23.78 24.89
N ALA A 34 32.72 -22.91 25.85
CA ALA A 34 33.50 -21.69 25.63
C ALA A 34 35.02 -21.95 25.53
N ILE A 35 35.76 -21.11 24.79
CA ILE A 35 37.24 -21.07 24.72
C ILE A 35 37.69 -19.57 24.72
N PRO A 36 38.81 -19.18 25.38
CA PRO A 36 38.99 -17.80 25.84
C PRO A 36 40.10 -16.95 25.16
N LEU A 37 40.00 -15.64 25.39
CA LEU A 37 41.04 -14.62 25.65
C LEU A 37 42.48 -14.76 25.04
N SER A 38 42.86 -13.84 24.14
CA SER A 38 44.26 -13.39 23.86
C SER A 38 44.23 -12.27 22.80
N SER A 39 45.14 -11.29 22.66
CA SER A 39 46.09 -10.59 23.55
C SER A 39 46.53 -9.28 22.86
N ASN A 40 46.93 -8.25 23.61
CA ASN A 40 47.28 -6.92 23.09
C ASN A 40 48.79 -6.80 22.74
N SER A 41 49.16 -6.15 21.62
CA SER A 41 50.52 -5.58 21.44
C SER A 41 50.62 -4.58 20.27
N ASN A 42 51.07 -3.35 20.55
CA ASN A 42 51.51 -2.35 19.58
C ASN A 42 52.96 -2.58 19.12
N THR A 43 53.23 -2.44 17.82
CA THR A 43 54.56 -2.16 17.22
C THR A 43 54.32 -1.38 15.92
N TYR A 44 54.43 -0.06 15.84
CA TYR A 44 55.64 0.76 15.85
C TYR A 44 56.81 0.20 15.03
N LEU A 45 56.92 0.65 13.78
CA LEU A 45 58.20 0.77 13.08
C LEU A 45 58.23 2.11 12.33
N GLN A 46 59.15 2.99 12.73
CA GLN A 46 59.62 4.07 11.89
C GLN A 46 60.57 3.52 10.81
N PHE A 47 60.60 4.18 9.65
CA PHE A 47 61.83 4.23 8.86
C PHE A 47 62.11 5.66 8.38
N ARG A 48 63.41 5.96 8.19
CA ARG A 48 63.94 7.33 8.12
C ARG A 48 63.89 7.97 6.72
N SER A 49 63.87 9.30 6.76
CA SER A 49 63.99 10.25 5.65
C SER A 49 65.38 10.29 4.99
N ILE A 50 65.48 11.14 3.94
CA ILE A 50 66.64 11.63 3.16
C ILE A 50 66.93 10.80 1.87
N HIS A 51 66.93 11.33 0.63
CA HIS A 51 66.78 12.73 0.17
C HIS A 51 66.10 12.93 -1.21
N LYS A 52 66.17 14.18 -1.71
CA LYS A 52 65.67 14.79 -2.96
C LYS A 52 66.07 14.12 -4.30
N GLN A 53 65.16 14.21 -5.26
CA GLN A 53 65.45 14.75 -6.62
C GLN A 53 64.23 15.54 -7.13
N SER A 54 64.47 16.64 -7.84
CA SER A 54 63.43 17.54 -8.35
C SER A 54 63.22 17.39 -9.85
N CYS A 55 61.98 17.09 -10.27
CA CYS A 55 61.57 17.20 -11.66
C CYS A 55 60.09 17.58 -11.74
N SER A 56 59.81 18.63 -12.51
CA SER A 56 58.49 19.25 -12.63
C SER A 56 57.61 18.48 -13.62
N ALA A 57 56.63 17.74 -13.11
CA ALA A 57 55.48 17.26 -13.88
C ALA A 57 54.25 17.30 -12.98
N THR A 58 53.16 17.91 -13.44
CA THR A 58 51.90 17.93 -12.68
C THR A 58 51.29 16.54 -12.69
N PRO A 59 51.16 15.86 -11.52
CA PRO A 59 50.49 14.57 -11.50
C PRO A 59 49.00 14.81 -11.75
N ARG A 60 48.50 14.32 -12.89
CA ARG A 60 47.05 14.17 -13.06
C ARG A 60 46.58 13.21 -11.98
N SER A 61 45.89 13.73 -10.97
CA SER A 61 45.21 12.90 -9.98
C SER A 61 44.30 11.95 -10.75
N LEU A 62 44.66 10.65 -10.73
CA LEU A 62 43.75 9.59 -11.13
C LEU A 62 42.70 9.47 -10.03
N THR A 63 41.78 10.44 -9.99
CA THR A 63 40.57 10.34 -9.20
C THR A 63 39.89 9.06 -9.65
N VAL A 64 39.94 8.03 -8.80
CA VAL A 64 39.17 6.82 -8.94
C VAL A 64 37.70 7.24 -8.93
N ARG A 65 37.14 7.45 -10.12
CA ARG A 65 35.71 7.70 -10.29
C ARG A 65 35.02 6.46 -9.73
N ALA A 66 34.38 6.64 -8.57
CA ALA A 66 33.56 5.61 -7.95
C ALA A 66 32.65 5.02 -9.03
N MET A 67 32.83 3.72 -9.28
CA MET A 67 32.17 3.03 -10.37
C MET A 67 30.67 3.12 -10.11
N ALA A 68 29.94 3.83 -10.98
CA ALA A 68 28.50 3.99 -10.82
C ALA A 68 27.88 2.59 -10.72
N PRO A 69 27.03 2.32 -9.71
CA PRO A 69 26.50 0.97 -9.49
C PRO A 69 25.81 0.50 -10.77
N PRO A 70 26.05 -0.75 -11.21
CA PRO A 70 25.53 -1.24 -12.48
C PRO A 70 24.01 -1.11 -12.47
N LYS A 71 23.47 -0.33 -13.42
CA LYS A 71 22.02 -0.18 -13.59
C LYS A 71 21.41 -1.58 -13.71
N PRO A 72 20.36 -1.92 -12.93
CA PRO A 72 19.83 -3.27 -12.90
C PRO A 72 19.46 -3.72 -14.31
N SER A 73 20.09 -4.81 -14.76
CA SER A 73 20.07 -5.30 -16.15
C SER A 73 18.77 -6.00 -16.53
N GLY A 74 17.64 -5.52 -16.03
CA GLY A 74 16.32 -5.90 -16.50
C GLY A 74 16.04 -5.20 -17.82
N LYS A 75 15.85 -5.97 -18.89
CA LYS A 75 15.25 -5.43 -20.13
C LYS A 75 13.91 -4.81 -19.76
N ALA A 76 13.67 -3.55 -20.14
CA ALA A 76 12.40 -2.90 -19.90
C ALA A 76 11.27 -3.72 -20.56
N LYS A 77 10.44 -4.37 -19.73
CA LYS A 77 9.33 -5.17 -20.24
C LYS A 77 8.36 -4.24 -20.97
N LYS A 78 8.08 -4.55 -22.23
CA LYS A 78 7.07 -3.83 -23.01
C LYS A 78 5.70 -4.01 -22.36
N VAL A 79 4.99 -2.90 -22.19
CA VAL A 79 3.66 -2.86 -21.57
C VAL A 79 2.61 -3.03 -22.66
N THR A 80 1.87 -4.12 -22.61
CA THR A 80 0.77 -4.42 -23.53
C THR A 80 -0.48 -3.60 -23.19
N GLY A 81 -0.65 -3.23 -21.93
CA GLY A 81 -1.76 -2.37 -21.50
C GLY A 81 -1.85 -2.21 -19.98
N VAL A 82 -2.74 -1.30 -19.57
CA VAL A 82 -3.04 -1.01 -18.17
C VAL A 82 -4.54 -1.18 -17.93
N ILE A 83 -4.90 -1.88 -16.86
CA ILE A 83 -6.29 -2.13 -16.44
C ILE A 83 -6.50 -1.48 -15.08
N LYS A 84 -7.62 -0.79 -14.88
CA LYS A 84 -7.99 -0.16 -13.61
C LYS A 84 -9.27 -0.81 -13.11
N LEU A 85 -9.23 -1.40 -11.91
CA LEU A 85 -10.37 -2.02 -11.25
C LEU A 85 -10.57 -1.40 -9.87
N ALA A 86 -11.80 -1.48 -9.35
CA ALA A 86 -12.13 -1.16 -7.96
C ALA A 86 -12.74 -2.40 -7.33
N LEU A 87 -12.10 -2.92 -6.28
CA LEU A 87 -12.48 -4.19 -5.64
C LEU A 87 -12.56 -4.01 -4.12
N GLU A 88 -13.35 -4.86 -3.47
CA GLU A 88 -13.39 -4.90 -2.00
C GLU A 88 -12.15 -5.61 -1.44
N ALA A 89 -11.53 -4.96 -0.45
CA ALA A 89 -10.41 -5.48 0.31
C ALA A 89 -10.67 -6.88 0.87
N GLY A 90 -9.77 -7.82 0.58
CA GLY A 90 -9.83 -9.20 1.05
C GLY A 90 -10.91 -10.08 0.40
N LYS A 91 -11.71 -9.55 -0.54
CA LYS A 91 -12.83 -10.26 -1.19
C LYS A 91 -12.69 -10.39 -2.71
N ALA A 92 -11.48 -10.28 -3.27
CA ALA A 92 -11.28 -10.53 -4.70
C ALA A 92 -11.58 -12.00 -5.01
N THR A 93 -12.59 -12.24 -5.85
CA THR A 93 -12.99 -13.54 -6.37
C THR A 93 -12.95 -13.51 -7.91
N PRO A 94 -12.76 -14.65 -8.59
CA PRO A 94 -12.72 -14.74 -10.06
C PRO A 94 -14.10 -14.56 -10.73
N ALA A 95 -15.04 -13.91 -10.05
CA ALA A 95 -16.43 -13.71 -10.48
C ALA A 95 -16.55 -12.82 -11.75
N PRO A 96 -17.74 -12.74 -12.37
CA PRO A 96 -17.97 -11.98 -13.60
C PRO A 96 -17.55 -10.50 -13.67
N PRO A 97 -17.35 -9.71 -12.59
CA PRO A 97 -16.73 -8.39 -12.73
C PRO A 97 -15.21 -8.41 -12.96
N VAL A 98 -14.50 -9.42 -12.42
CA VAL A 98 -13.03 -9.52 -12.51
C VAL A 98 -12.59 -10.37 -13.71
N GLY A 99 -13.29 -11.48 -13.94
CA GLY A 99 -12.93 -12.48 -14.95
C GLY A 99 -12.81 -11.93 -16.38
N PRO A 100 -13.85 -11.28 -16.94
CA PRO A 100 -13.82 -10.71 -18.30
C PRO A 100 -12.79 -9.58 -18.45
N ALA A 101 -12.68 -8.70 -17.45
CA ALA A 101 -11.77 -7.56 -17.50
C ALA A 101 -10.30 -8.02 -17.60
N LEU A 102 -9.88 -8.95 -16.73
CA LEU A 102 -8.51 -9.47 -16.71
C LEU A 102 -8.25 -10.53 -17.79
N GLY A 103 -9.25 -11.37 -18.08
CA GLY A 103 -9.18 -12.41 -19.09
C GLY A 103 -8.95 -11.85 -20.49
N SER A 104 -9.56 -10.70 -20.82
CA SER A 104 -9.36 -10.02 -22.12
C SER A 104 -7.91 -9.62 -22.43
N LYS A 105 -7.04 -9.55 -21.41
CA LYS A 105 -5.61 -9.24 -21.53
C LYS A 105 -4.70 -10.41 -21.17
N GLY A 106 -5.26 -11.61 -20.94
CA GLY A 106 -4.48 -12.83 -20.67
C GLY A 106 -3.80 -12.88 -19.29
N VAL A 107 -4.29 -12.10 -18.31
CA VAL A 107 -3.76 -12.07 -16.93
C VAL A 107 -4.20 -13.32 -16.16
N ASN A 108 -3.32 -13.87 -15.31
CA ASN A 108 -3.67 -14.99 -14.43
C ASN A 108 -4.57 -14.53 -13.27
N ILE A 109 -5.89 -14.67 -13.48
CA ILE A 109 -6.96 -14.23 -12.56
C ILE A 109 -6.76 -14.81 -11.15
N MET A 110 -6.46 -16.11 -11.03
CA MET A 110 -6.34 -16.79 -9.73
C MET A 110 -5.12 -16.32 -8.93
N ALA A 111 -3.99 -16.07 -9.60
CA ALA A 111 -2.81 -15.50 -8.95
C ALA A 111 -3.11 -14.08 -8.44
N PHE A 112 -3.70 -13.24 -9.30
CA PHE A 112 -4.10 -11.88 -8.93
C PHE A 112 -5.04 -11.86 -7.72
N CYS A 113 -6.09 -12.69 -7.68
CA CYS A 113 -7.02 -12.73 -6.54
C CYS A 113 -6.32 -13.11 -5.22
N LYS A 114 -5.38 -14.06 -5.25
CA LYS A 114 -4.60 -14.46 -4.06
C LYS A 114 -3.69 -13.32 -3.58
N ASP A 115 -2.89 -12.76 -4.48
CA ASP A 115 -1.94 -11.69 -4.15
C ASP A 115 -2.66 -10.41 -3.67
N TYR A 116 -3.79 -10.08 -4.30
CA TYR A 116 -4.62 -8.93 -3.90
C TYR A 116 -5.19 -9.14 -2.50
N ASN A 117 -5.78 -10.30 -2.19
CA ASN A 117 -6.35 -10.56 -0.88
C ASN A 117 -5.27 -10.58 0.22
N ALA A 118 -4.10 -11.16 -0.06
CA ALA A 118 -2.97 -11.16 0.87
C ALA A 118 -2.46 -9.74 1.19
N ARG A 119 -2.27 -8.88 0.18
CA ARG A 119 -1.81 -7.49 0.36
C ARG A 119 -2.87 -6.54 0.93
N THR A 120 -4.13 -6.95 0.97
CA THR A 120 -5.26 -6.09 1.37
C THR A 120 -5.99 -6.58 2.62
N ALA A 121 -5.44 -7.58 3.31
CA ALA A 121 -5.99 -8.11 4.56
C ALA A 121 -6.14 -7.01 5.63
N ASP A 122 -5.15 -6.12 5.77
CA ASP A 122 -5.10 -5.05 6.76
C ASP A 122 -6.19 -3.98 6.58
N LYS A 123 -6.77 -3.87 5.37
CA LYS A 123 -7.72 -2.82 4.98
C LYS A 123 -9.11 -3.37 4.67
N ALA A 124 -9.49 -4.48 5.32
CA ALA A 124 -10.77 -5.14 5.14
C ALA A 124 -11.97 -4.16 5.22
N GLY A 125 -12.95 -4.35 4.34
CA GLY A 125 -14.15 -3.50 4.29
C GLY A 125 -13.95 -2.11 3.66
N TYR A 126 -12.84 -1.86 2.97
CA TYR A 126 -12.68 -0.72 2.06
C TYR A 126 -12.70 -1.18 0.60
N ILE A 127 -13.19 -0.32 -0.29
CA ILE A 127 -13.03 -0.51 -1.74
C ILE A 127 -11.68 0.10 -2.12
N ILE A 128 -10.76 -0.73 -2.61
CA ILE A 128 -9.42 -0.30 -3.01
C ILE A 128 -9.28 -0.35 -4.53
N PRO A 129 -9.02 0.81 -5.18
CA PRO A 129 -8.68 0.84 -6.59
C PRO A 129 -7.28 0.25 -6.82
N VAL A 130 -7.17 -0.56 -7.87
CA VAL A 130 -5.94 -1.24 -8.26
C VAL A 130 -5.64 -0.95 -9.72
N GLU A 131 -4.37 -0.63 -9.99
CA GLU A 131 -3.85 -0.41 -11.33
C GLU A 131 -2.93 -1.57 -11.69
N ILE A 132 -3.31 -2.32 -12.74
CA ILE A 132 -2.67 -3.56 -13.17
C ILE A 132 -1.99 -3.29 -14.51
N THR A 133 -0.67 -3.40 -14.53
CA THR A 133 0.14 -3.31 -15.73
C THR A 133 0.38 -4.71 -16.28
N VAL A 134 0.02 -4.93 -17.54
CA VAL A 134 0.20 -6.21 -18.25
C VAL A 134 1.37 -6.08 -19.22
N TYR A 135 2.26 -7.06 -19.21
CA TYR A 135 3.42 -7.13 -20.10
C TYR A 135 3.24 -8.20 -21.19
N ASP A 136 4.03 -8.09 -22.25
CA ASP A 136 3.93 -8.97 -23.44
C ASP A 136 4.14 -10.47 -23.13
N ASP A 137 4.81 -10.79 -22.02
CA ASP A 137 5.03 -12.16 -21.52
C ASP A 137 3.85 -12.72 -20.69
N LYS A 138 2.72 -12.01 -20.67
CA LYS A 138 1.53 -12.27 -19.83
C LYS A 138 1.79 -12.19 -18.32
N SER A 139 2.99 -11.78 -17.90
CA SER A 139 3.21 -11.38 -16.52
C SER A 139 2.50 -10.06 -16.24
N PHE A 140 2.13 -9.85 -14.99
CA PHE A 140 1.46 -8.64 -14.54
C PHE A 140 2.12 -8.12 -13.27
N THR A 141 2.15 -6.81 -13.13
CA THR A 141 2.44 -6.13 -11.87
C THR A 141 1.23 -5.27 -11.52
N PHE A 142 0.92 -5.16 -10.23
CA PHE A 142 -0.18 -4.31 -9.79
C PHE A 142 0.24 -3.43 -8.62
N VAL A 143 -0.24 -2.20 -8.67
CA VAL A 143 -0.09 -1.19 -7.62
C VAL A 143 -1.45 -1.01 -6.96
N LEU A 144 -1.49 -1.27 -5.66
CA LEU A 144 -2.64 -0.92 -4.83
C LEU A 144 -2.58 0.58 -4.55
N LYS A 145 -3.67 1.28 -4.82
CA LYS A 145 -3.83 2.68 -4.42
C LYS A 145 -4.52 2.74 -3.06
N THR A 146 -4.61 3.93 -2.50
CA THR A 146 -5.39 4.21 -1.29
C THR A 146 -6.89 4.21 -1.61
N PRO A 147 -7.76 3.89 -0.65
CA PRO A 147 -9.21 3.96 -0.87
C PRO A 147 -9.66 5.38 -1.28
N PRO A 148 -10.82 5.51 -1.95
CA PRO A 148 -11.34 6.81 -2.37
C PRO A 148 -11.60 7.70 -1.16
N ALA A 149 -11.19 8.97 -1.26
CA ALA A 149 -11.30 9.94 -0.17
C ALA A 149 -12.75 10.08 0.34
N SER A 150 -13.74 9.97 -0.56
CA SER A 150 -15.16 9.93 -0.21
C SER A 150 -15.51 8.84 0.81
N VAL A 151 -15.01 7.61 0.65
CA VAL A 151 -15.32 6.50 1.58
C VAL A 151 -14.60 6.67 2.92
N LEU A 152 -13.38 7.21 2.92
CA LEU A 152 -12.65 7.55 4.15
C LEU A 152 -13.41 8.62 4.95
N LEU A 153 -13.86 9.69 4.28
CA LEU A 153 -14.61 10.80 4.87
C LEU A 153 -15.99 10.37 5.38
N LEU A 154 -16.73 9.56 4.60
CA LEU A 154 -18.03 9.01 5.01
C LEU A 154 -17.90 8.14 6.27
N LYS A 155 -16.89 7.27 6.34
CA LYS A 155 -16.60 6.47 7.54
C LYS A 155 -16.19 7.33 8.75
N ALA A 156 -15.37 8.37 8.54
CA ALA A 156 -14.95 9.26 9.63
C ALA A 156 -16.09 10.15 10.16
N ALA A 157 -17.06 10.50 9.31
CA ALA A 157 -18.27 11.22 9.70
C ALA A 157 -19.40 10.31 10.24
N GLY A 158 -19.29 8.98 10.04
CA GLY A 158 -20.34 8.01 10.43
C GLY A 158 -21.59 8.06 9.56
N VAL A 159 -21.47 8.44 8.28
CA VAL A 159 -22.61 8.64 7.36
C VAL A 159 -22.49 7.71 6.14
N ASP A 160 -23.57 7.03 5.76
CA ASP A 160 -23.55 6.07 4.64
C ASP A 160 -23.50 6.74 3.24
N LYS A 161 -24.06 7.96 3.11
CA LYS A 161 -24.25 8.66 1.84
C LYS A 161 -23.92 10.14 1.97
N GLY A 162 -23.31 10.70 0.92
CA GLY A 162 -23.06 12.14 0.81
C GLY A 162 -24.36 12.94 0.61
N SER A 163 -24.27 14.25 0.83
CA SER A 163 -25.34 15.20 0.54
C SER A 163 -25.72 15.21 -0.93
N LYS A 164 -27.00 15.41 -1.23
CA LYS A 164 -27.49 15.68 -2.60
C LYS A 164 -27.11 17.09 -3.05
N ASP A 165 -27.17 18.05 -2.13
CA ASP A 165 -26.90 19.47 -2.35
C ASP A 165 -25.82 19.98 -1.38
N PRO A 166 -24.52 19.74 -1.66
CA PRO A 166 -23.40 19.93 -0.71
C PRO A 166 -23.23 21.33 -0.10
N GLN A 167 -23.80 22.35 -0.76
CA GLN A 167 -23.79 23.76 -0.33
C GLN A 167 -25.00 24.16 0.53
N ARG A 168 -26.08 23.36 0.51
CA ARG A 168 -27.32 23.62 1.24
C ARG A 168 -27.49 22.66 2.42
N GLU A 169 -27.38 21.36 2.14
CA GLU A 169 -27.57 20.30 3.12
C GLU A 169 -26.22 19.77 3.60
N LYS A 170 -26.00 19.86 4.91
CA LYS A 170 -24.80 19.39 5.58
C LYS A 170 -25.11 18.08 6.31
N VAL A 171 -24.46 17.01 5.89
CA VAL A 171 -24.77 15.64 6.33
C VAL A 171 -23.88 15.15 7.48
N GLY A 172 -22.77 15.84 7.76
CA GLY A 172 -21.86 15.48 8.84
C GLY A 172 -20.78 16.52 9.08
N LYS A 173 -20.01 16.32 10.15
CA LYS A 173 -18.86 17.13 10.55
C LYS A 173 -17.67 16.23 10.85
N ILE A 174 -16.47 16.69 10.54
CA ILE A 174 -15.21 16.02 10.92
C ILE A 174 -14.24 17.01 11.58
N THR A 175 -13.38 16.47 12.43
CA THR A 175 -12.31 17.23 13.09
C THR A 175 -11.07 17.32 12.20
N ILE A 176 -10.22 18.32 12.44
CA ILE A 176 -8.90 18.44 11.79
C ILE A 176 -8.01 17.21 12.03
N GLU A 177 -8.11 16.57 13.19
CA GLU A 177 -7.31 15.38 13.52
C GLU A 177 -7.66 14.19 12.62
N GLN A 178 -8.95 13.87 12.49
CA GLN A 178 -9.43 12.84 11.55
C GLN A 178 -9.01 13.16 10.12
N LEU A 179 -9.11 14.43 9.72
CA LEU A 179 -8.71 14.89 8.40
C LEU A 179 -7.20 14.70 8.17
N ARG A 180 -6.36 14.97 9.18
CA ARG A 180 -4.91 14.72 9.13
C ARG A 180 -4.57 13.23 9.02
N VAL A 181 -5.30 12.35 9.72
CA VAL A 181 -5.14 10.89 9.58
C VAL A 181 -5.46 10.45 8.16
N ILE A 182 -6.63 10.83 7.62
CA ILE A 182 -7.05 10.53 6.24
C ILE A 182 -6.03 11.07 5.22
N ALA A 183 -5.54 12.29 5.42
CA ALA A 183 -4.52 12.90 4.55
C ALA A 183 -3.18 12.16 4.60
N THR A 184 -2.82 11.59 5.76
CA THR A 184 -1.59 10.79 5.93
C THR A 184 -1.73 9.41 5.27
N GLU A 185 -2.87 8.73 5.46
CA GLU A 185 -3.17 7.47 4.78
C GLU A 185 -3.20 7.61 3.25
N LYS A 186 -3.70 8.75 2.76
CA LYS A 186 -3.84 9.06 1.33
C LYS A 186 -2.57 9.68 0.69
N LEU A 187 -1.62 10.14 1.50
CA LEU A 187 -0.40 10.82 1.06
C LEU A 187 0.36 10.12 -0.09
N PRO A 188 0.58 8.79 -0.11
CA PRO A 188 1.35 8.15 -1.19
C PRO A 188 0.68 8.19 -2.57
N ASP A 189 -0.62 8.48 -2.66
CA ASP A 189 -1.34 8.68 -3.93
C ASP A 189 -1.42 10.15 -4.38
N LEU A 190 -1.09 11.10 -3.49
CA LEU A 190 -1.27 12.52 -3.73
C LEU A 190 0.02 13.17 -4.21
N ASN A 191 -0.08 14.00 -5.24
CA ASN A 191 1.04 14.77 -5.80
C ASN A 191 1.33 16.04 -4.96
N CYS A 192 1.45 15.92 -3.64
CA CYS A 192 1.64 17.06 -2.74
C CYS A 192 2.87 16.92 -1.83
N THR A 193 3.60 18.02 -1.66
CA THR A 193 4.85 18.05 -0.90
C THR A 193 4.64 18.18 0.61
N THR A 194 3.52 18.77 1.06
CA THR A 194 3.24 19.02 2.48
C THR A 194 1.91 18.43 2.92
N ILE A 195 1.85 17.99 4.19
CA ILE A 195 0.64 17.42 4.81
C ILE A 195 -0.51 18.43 4.79
N GLU A 196 -0.24 19.72 5.00
CA GLU A 196 -1.26 20.78 4.90
C GLU A 196 -1.88 20.89 3.51
N SER A 197 -1.09 20.68 2.44
CA SER A 197 -1.61 20.63 1.07
C SER A 197 -2.50 19.39 0.86
N ALA A 198 -2.10 18.23 1.38
CA ALA A 198 -2.95 17.04 1.40
C ALA A 198 -4.27 17.29 2.13
N MET A 199 -4.21 17.92 3.30
CA MET A 199 -5.39 18.29 4.09
C MET A 199 -6.33 19.22 3.31
N ARG A 200 -5.82 20.23 2.59
CA ARG A 200 -6.64 21.12 1.75
C ARG A 200 -7.34 20.36 0.60
N ILE A 201 -6.69 19.36 -0.01
CA ILE A 201 -7.28 18.52 -1.06
C ILE A 201 -8.42 17.65 -0.49
N ILE A 202 -8.19 17.01 0.66
CA ILE A 202 -9.22 16.22 1.35
C ILE A 202 -10.38 17.12 1.81
N ALA A 203 -10.08 18.34 2.28
CA ALA A 203 -11.09 19.31 2.69
C ALA A 203 -12.02 19.74 1.54
N GLY A 204 -11.47 19.96 0.34
CA GLY A 204 -12.27 20.20 -0.87
C GLY A 204 -13.18 19.02 -1.22
N THR A 205 -12.73 17.79 -0.98
CA THR A 205 -13.54 16.58 -1.18
C THR A 205 -14.69 16.50 -0.17
N ALA A 206 -14.44 16.80 1.11
CA ALA A 206 -15.47 16.85 2.15
C ALA A 206 -16.55 17.90 1.84
N ALA A 207 -16.13 19.10 1.44
CA ALA A 207 -17.03 20.18 1.04
C ALA A 207 -17.93 19.78 -0.15
N ASN A 208 -17.38 19.03 -1.13
CA ASN A 208 -18.15 18.50 -2.26
C ASN A 208 -19.15 17.39 -1.89
N MET A 209 -19.09 16.83 -0.67
CA MET A 209 -20.04 15.84 -0.18
C MET A 209 -21.00 16.41 0.89
N GLY A 210 -20.90 17.70 1.22
CA GLY A 210 -21.69 18.32 2.29
C GLY A 210 -21.21 17.93 3.69
N ILE A 211 -19.94 17.55 3.85
CA ILE A 211 -19.32 17.34 5.17
C ILE A 211 -18.54 18.61 5.52
N ASP A 212 -18.85 19.20 6.67
CA ASP A 212 -18.13 20.38 7.20
C ASP A 212 -16.95 19.98 8.08
N ILE A 213 -16.00 20.90 8.24
CA ILE A 213 -14.73 20.67 8.93
C ILE A 213 -14.55 21.74 9.99
N ASP A 214 -14.40 21.33 11.24
CA ASP A 214 -14.23 22.23 12.37
C ASP A 214 -12.81 22.05 12.97
N PRO A 215 -12.00 23.13 13.11
CA PRO A 215 -12.15 24.43 12.46
C PRO A 215 -11.86 24.39 10.93
N PRO A 216 -12.30 25.41 10.16
CA PRO A 216 -12.18 25.40 8.69
C PRO A 216 -10.74 25.60 8.21
N VAL A 217 -10.20 24.58 7.52
CA VAL A 217 -8.85 24.59 6.90
C VAL A 217 -8.80 25.40 5.59
N LEU A 218 -9.95 25.60 4.95
CA LEU A 218 -10.08 26.39 3.72
C LEU A 218 -10.62 27.78 4.05
N GLU A 219 -9.77 28.79 3.93
CA GLU A 219 -10.21 30.18 3.90
C GLU A 219 -11.16 30.38 2.73
N ARG A 220 -12.42 30.75 3.03
CA ARG A 220 -13.36 31.16 1.98
C ARG A 220 -12.83 32.46 1.40
N LYS A 221 -12.37 32.43 0.15
CA LYS A 221 -11.94 33.64 -0.57
C LYS A 221 -13.14 34.58 -0.72
N VAL A 222 -13.28 35.52 0.21
CA VAL A 222 -14.31 36.55 0.18
C VAL A 222 -14.06 37.38 -1.08
N LYS A 223 -15.01 37.36 -2.02
CA LYS A 223 -15.02 38.34 -3.09
C LYS A 223 -15.30 39.69 -2.46
N GLN A 224 -14.26 40.49 -2.24
CA GLN A 224 -14.42 41.92 -2.00
C GLN A 224 -15.13 42.48 -3.23
N LEU A 225 -16.39 42.89 -3.04
CA LEU A 225 -17.11 43.67 -4.02
C LEU A 225 -16.51 45.07 -3.97
N LEU A 226 -15.76 45.41 -5.02
CA LEU A 226 -15.29 46.78 -5.31
C LEU A 226 -16.41 47.56 -5.99
#